data_AF-A0A8H2VIZ1-F1
#
_entry.id   AF-A0A8H2VIZ1-F1
#
_cell.length_a   1.000
_cell.length_b   1.000
_cell.length_c   1.000
_cell.angle_alpha   90.00
_cell.angle_beta   90.00
_cell.angle_gamma   90.00
#
_symmetry.space_group_name_H-M   'P 1'
#
loop_
_entity.id
_entity.type
_entity.pdbx_description
1 polymer ?
#
loop_
_entity_poly.entity_id
_entity_poly.type
_entity_poly.pdbx_seq_one_letter_code
_entity_poly.pdbx_strand_id
1 'polypeptide(L)'
;MGCLKLEKVYICSYTLLCICYKSKNKQQTNKQSRPTIITTKNTMPEDHHHHEHVNSANSHSELAKSVVRSSTPLNQRPVSPYTLNPIVEEDGFSWPSFGTRKRAEETPEDHQKRIDRISGAVKTILEEIGEDVEREGLLDTPQRYAKAMLYFTTGYQTNIMDDVIKNAVFEEDHNEMVIVRDIEIYSLCEHHLVPFFGKVHIGYIPNKKVIGLSKLARLAEMYARRLQVQERLSKQIAMALQDILKPMGVAVVIEATHMCMVSRGIQKTGSSTITSSMLGCFRAHKTREEFLTLLNRGR
;
A
#
# COMPACT_ATOMS: atom_id res chain seq x y z
N MET A 1 15.48 56.53 -18.10
CA MET A 1 14.28 56.78 -18.93
C MET A 1 13.66 55.44 -19.28
N GLY A 2 12.50 55.13 -18.68
CA GLY A 2 11.44 54.16 -19.08
C GLY A 2 11.79 52.68 -19.33
N CYS A 3 10.91 51.70 -19.14
CA CYS A 3 9.67 51.55 -18.38
C CYS A 3 9.36 50.03 -18.40
N LEU A 4 8.72 49.55 -17.34
CA LEU A 4 8.27 48.17 -17.12
C LEU A 4 7.28 47.68 -18.20
N LYS A 5 7.20 46.35 -18.38
CA LYS A 5 5.96 45.57 -18.07
C LYS A 5 6.16 44.05 -18.15
N LEU A 6 5.75 43.39 -17.07
CA LEU A 6 5.34 42.00 -16.98
C LEU A 6 3.98 41.81 -17.65
N GLU A 7 3.75 40.64 -18.26
CA GLU A 7 2.42 40.02 -18.30
C GLU A 7 2.53 38.49 -18.41
N LYS A 8 1.80 37.80 -17.52
CA LYS A 8 1.47 36.37 -17.58
C LYS A 8 0.15 36.23 -18.35
N VAL A 9 -0.07 35.10 -19.03
CA VAL A 9 -1.20 34.15 -18.84
C VAL A 9 -1.34 33.21 -20.05
N TYR A 10 -1.67 31.95 -19.71
CA TYR A 10 -1.93 30.73 -20.48
C TYR A 10 -2.93 30.82 -21.65
N ILE A 11 -2.82 29.90 -22.63
CA ILE A 11 -3.93 29.04 -23.12
C ILE A 11 -3.39 27.83 -23.93
N CYS A 12 -4.11 26.72 -23.71
CA CYS A 12 -4.08 25.35 -24.21
C CYS A 12 -3.96 25.12 -25.73
N SER A 13 -3.11 24.17 -26.12
CA SER A 13 -3.13 23.41 -27.39
C SER A 13 -2.35 22.11 -27.11
N TYR A 14 -2.82 20.89 -27.34
CA TYR A 14 -3.29 20.30 -28.60
C TYR A 14 -4.19 19.08 -28.35
N THR A 15 -5.30 19.04 -29.07
CA THR A 15 -6.09 17.86 -29.45
C THR A 15 -5.32 17.09 -30.53
N LEU A 16 -5.20 15.76 -30.45
CA LEU A 16 -5.01 14.78 -31.55
C LEU A 16 -4.76 13.39 -30.89
N LEU A 17 -5.26 12.23 -31.32
CA LEU A 17 -6.19 11.81 -32.35
C LEU A 17 -6.50 10.32 -32.05
N CYS A 18 -7.77 9.93 -31.97
CA CYS A 18 -8.18 8.52 -31.92
C CYS A 18 -7.98 7.88 -33.30
N ILE A 19 -7.26 6.77 -33.39
CA ILE A 19 -7.28 5.90 -34.58
C ILE A 19 -8.14 4.66 -34.26
N CYS A 20 -9.30 4.63 -34.90
CA CYS A 20 -10.25 3.52 -34.89
C CYS A 20 -9.98 2.66 -36.14
N TYR A 21 -9.61 1.39 -35.96
CA TYR A 21 -9.42 0.45 -37.08
C TYR A 21 -10.73 -0.29 -37.36
N LYS A 22 -11.37 0.03 -38.50
CA LYS A 22 -12.50 -0.73 -39.06
C LYS A 22 -11.94 -1.84 -39.94
N SER A 23 -12.28 -3.10 -39.66
CA SER A 23 -12.28 -4.17 -40.68
C SER A 23 -13.66 -4.81 -40.74
N LYS A 24 -14.26 -4.75 -41.93
CA LYS A 24 -15.53 -5.35 -42.28
C LYS A 24 -15.31 -6.86 -42.50
N ASN A 25 -16.24 -7.71 -42.05
CA ASN A 25 -16.52 -8.93 -42.81
C ASN A 25 -18.00 -9.28 -42.80
N LYS A 26 -18.53 -9.38 -44.02
CA LYS A 26 -19.91 -9.74 -44.38
C LYS A 26 -20.10 -11.24 -44.21
N GLN A 27 -21.28 -11.60 -43.71
CA GLN A 27 -21.83 -12.95 -43.80
C GLN A 27 -22.01 -13.37 -45.27
N GLN A 28 -21.64 -14.61 -45.58
CA GLN A 28 -22.23 -15.34 -46.69
C GLN A 28 -22.33 -16.83 -46.34
N THR A 29 -23.57 -17.31 -46.37
CA THR A 29 -24.01 -18.69 -46.21
C THR A 29 -23.71 -19.51 -47.46
N ASN A 30 -23.26 -20.77 -47.33
CA ASN A 30 -23.76 -21.83 -48.21
C ASN A 30 -23.59 -23.26 -47.64
N LYS A 31 -24.56 -24.11 -47.98
CA LYS A 31 -24.81 -25.50 -47.55
C LYS A 31 -23.91 -26.54 -48.24
N GLN A 32 -23.68 -27.69 -47.59
CA GLN A 32 -23.69 -29.08 -48.14
C GLN A 32 -23.28 -30.08 -47.03
N SER A 33 -24.19 -30.86 -46.45
CA SER A 33 -24.68 -32.23 -46.80
C SER A 33 -23.80 -33.39 -46.29
N ARG A 34 -24.41 -34.25 -45.44
CA ARG A 34 -23.92 -35.52 -44.86
C ARG A 34 -23.59 -36.61 -45.90
N PRO A 35 -22.88 -37.67 -45.48
CA PRO A 35 -23.50 -39.00 -45.54
C PRO A 35 -23.36 -39.83 -44.24
N THR A 36 -23.95 -41.03 -44.26
CA THR A 36 -24.62 -41.76 -43.17
C THR A 36 -23.89 -43.03 -42.70
N ILE A 37 -23.97 -43.26 -41.38
CA ILE A 37 -23.93 -44.47 -40.52
C ILE A 37 -23.70 -45.86 -41.17
N ILE A 38 -22.78 -46.66 -40.59
CA ILE A 38 -22.94 -48.11 -40.41
C ILE A 38 -22.55 -48.51 -38.98
N THR A 39 -23.48 -49.15 -38.29
CA THR A 39 -23.35 -49.82 -36.99
C THR A 39 -22.85 -51.25 -37.16
N THR A 40 -21.90 -51.68 -36.33
CA THR A 40 -21.71 -53.09 -35.99
C THR A 40 -21.59 -53.25 -34.47
N LYS A 41 -22.56 -53.96 -33.91
CA LYS A 41 -22.48 -54.59 -32.58
C LYS A 41 -21.37 -55.64 -32.61
N ASN A 42 -20.58 -55.77 -31.53
CA ASN A 42 -20.35 -57.06 -30.85
C ASN A 42 -19.47 -56.90 -29.59
N THR A 43 -20.06 -57.37 -28.48
CA THR A 43 -19.51 -58.18 -27.37
C THR A 43 -18.16 -57.81 -26.73
N MET A 44 -18.23 -57.45 -25.44
CA MET A 44 -17.11 -57.44 -24.50
C MET A 44 -16.74 -58.87 -24.05
N PRO A 45 -15.46 -59.18 -23.85
CA PRO A 45 -15.02 -60.06 -22.77
C PRO A 45 -14.72 -59.22 -21.52
N GLU A 46 -15.27 -59.64 -20.38
CA GLU A 46 -14.75 -59.24 -19.07
C GLU A 46 -13.39 -59.91 -18.87
N ASP A 47 -12.34 -59.11 -18.69
CA ASP A 47 -11.12 -59.57 -18.05
C ASP A 47 -10.59 -58.49 -17.12
N HIS A 48 -10.58 -58.83 -15.84
CA HIS A 48 -10.07 -58.03 -14.74
C HIS A 48 -8.55 -57.88 -14.86
N HIS A 49 -8.08 -56.65 -15.14
CA HIS A 49 -6.73 -56.26 -14.76
C HIS A 49 -6.74 -54.89 -14.08
N HIS A 50 -6.22 -54.91 -12.85
CA HIS A 50 -5.94 -53.78 -11.99
C HIS A 50 -5.15 -52.69 -12.74
N HIS A 51 -5.79 -51.55 -12.98
CA HIS A 51 -5.07 -50.32 -13.28
C HIS A 51 -4.73 -49.61 -11.97
N GLU A 52 -3.44 -49.61 -11.62
CA GLU A 52 -2.86 -48.70 -10.65
C GLU A 52 -3.11 -47.25 -11.07
N HIS A 53 -3.94 -46.55 -10.30
CA HIS A 53 -3.97 -45.10 -10.34
C HIS A 53 -2.72 -44.57 -9.63
N VAL A 54 -1.72 -44.14 -10.41
CA VAL A 54 -0.63 -43.30 -9.91
C VAL A 54 -1.21 -41.94 -9.52
N ASN A 55 -1.50 -41.77 -8.23
CA ASN A 55 -1.79 -40.48 -7.62
C ASN A 55 -0.51 -39.62 -7.63
N SER A 56 -0.40 -38.65 -8.54
CA SER A 56 0.61 -37.59 -8.46
C SER A 56 0.20 -36.53 -7.43
N ALA A 57 0.01 -36.97 -6.18
CA ALA A 57 -0.27 -36.10 -5.05
C ALA A 57 0.73 -36.42 -3.94
N ASN A 58 2.00 -36.04 -4.14
CA ASN A 58 2.97 -35.92 -3.06
C ASN A 58 4.24 -35.19 -3.52
N SER A 59 4.22 -33.86 -3.43
CA SER A 59 5.44 -33.06 -3.20
C SER A 59 5.22 -31.86 -2.26
N HIS A 60 3.98 -31.64 -1.80
CA HIS A 60 3.65 -30.61 -0.82
C HIS A 60 3.11 -31.24 0.48
N SER A 61 3.91 -32.03 1.20
CA SER A 61 3.41 -32.61 2.46
C SER A 61 4.46 -33.06 3.49
N GLU A 62 5.76 -32.86 3.29
CA GLU A 62 6.72 -33.25 4.35
C GLU A 62 7.08 -32.09 5.30
N LEU A 63 7.14 -30.84 4.81
CA LEU A 63 7.32 -29.67 5.69
C LEU A 63 6.07 -29.34 6.54
N ALA A 64 4.89 -29.78 6.12
CA ALA A 64 3.63 -29.47 6.80
C ALA A 64 3.36 -30.38 8.01
N LYS A 65 4.03 -31.54 8.10
CA LYS A 65 3.82 -32.54 9.16
C LYS A 65 4.66 -32.29 10.42
N SER A 66 5.64 -31.39 10.39
CA SER A 66 6.52 -31.11 11.54
C SER A 66 6.00 -30.01 12.47
N VAL A 67 4.88 -29.37 12.16
CA VAL A 67 4.32 -28.29 12.99
C VAL A 67 3.16 -28.82 13.84
N VAL A 68 3.45 -29.10 15.11
CA VAL A 68 2.43 -29.36 16.13
C VAL A 68 1.58 -28.09 16.27
N ARG A 69 0.37 -28.09 15.71
CA ARG A 69 -0.59 -27.00 15.89
C ARG A 69 -1.28 -27.19 17.24
N SER A 70 -0.80 -26.47 18.26
CA SER A 70 -1.57 -26.28 19.47
C SER A 70 -2.89 -25.58 19.12
N SER A 71 -3.98 -26.10 19.66
CA SER A 71 -5.34 -25.57 19.54
C SER A 71 -5.37 -24.05 19.57
N THR A 72 -6.01 -23.40 18.59
CA THR A 72 -6.21 -21.95 18.58
C THR A 72 -7.02 -21.55 19.82
N PRO A 73 -6.46 -20.81 20.78
CA PRO A 73 -7.28 -20.23 21.83
C PRO A 73 -7.99 -19.03 21.19
N LEU A 74 -9.24 -19.20 20.77
CA LEU A 74 -10.13 -18.10 20.38
C LEU A 74 -10.58 -17.28 21.60
N ASN A 75 -9.68 -17.00 22.53
CA ASN A 75 -9.94 -16.09 23.63
C ASN A 75 -8.66 -15.52 24.23
N GLN A 76 -8.10 -14.53 23.53
CA GLN A 76 -7.30 -13.41 24.04
C GLN A 76 -6.84 -12.65 22.80
N ARG A 77 -7.05 -11.33 22.73
CA ARG A 77 -6.27 -10.50 21.80
C ARG A 77 -4.81 -10.84 22.13
N PRO A 78 -4.01 -11.43 21.21
CA PRO A 78 -2.60 -11.54 21.49
C PRO A 78 -2.12 -10.12 21.75
N VAL A 79 -1.52 -9.90 22.92
CA VAL A 79 -0.88 -8.64 23.22
C VAL A 79 0.17 -8.46 22.15
N SER A 80 -0.12 -7.56 21.22
CA SER A 80 0.78 -7.31 20.13
C SER A 80 1.97 -6.53 20.70
N PRO A 81 3.22 -6.76 20.27
CA PRO A 81 4.34 -5.90 20.66
C PRO A 81 4.04 -4.42 20.40
N TYR A 82 3.16 -4.12 19.44
CA TYR A 82 2.58 -2.80 19.13
C TYR A 82 1.66 -2.20 20.21
N THR A 83 1.40 -2.90 21.31
CA THR A 83 0.57 -2.42 22.44
C THR A 83 1.32 -2.44 23.78
N LEU A 84 2.58 -2.91 23.80
CA LEU A 84 3.39 -2.99 25.01
C LEU A 84 4.34 -1.79 25.19
N ASN A 85 4.75 -1.18 24.08
CA ASN A 85 5.66 -0.04 24.07
C ASN A 85 4.94 1.23 23.60
N PRO A 86 5.37 2.42 24.06
CA PRO A 86 4.87 3.69 23.54
C PRO A 86 5.08 3.76 22.03
N ILE A 87 4.15 4.39 21.30
CA ILE A 87 4.23 4.48 19.83
C ILE A 87 5.41 5.34 19.41
N VAL A 88 5.66 6.41 20.16
CA VAL A 88 6.80 7.31 19.98
C VAL A 88 7.78 7.04 21.10
N GLU A 89 9.00 6.68 20.73
CA GLU A 89 10.10 6.47 21.67
C GLU A 89 10.64 7.83 22.17
N GLU A 90 11.42 7.81 23.25
CA GLU A 90 11.94 9.05 23.87
C GLU A 90 12.80 9.89 22.92
N ASP A 91 13.46 9.25 21.96
CA ASP A 91 14.24 9.90 20.92
C ASP A 91 13.40 10.44 19.75
N GLY A 92 12.07 10.35 19.82
CA GLY A 92 11.13 10.90 18.84
C GLY A 92 10.90 10.01 17.61
N PHE A 93 11.59 8.89 17.48
CA PHE A 93 11.28 7.90 16.46
C PHE A 93 10.06 7.08 16.85
N SER A 94 9.28 6.64 15.87
CA SER A 94 8.12 5.79 16.11
C SER A 94 8.23 4.47 15.39
N TRP A 95 8.27 3.38 16.17
CA TRP A 95 8.50 2.00 15.71
C TRP A 95 9.56 1.94 14.59
N PRO A 96 10.79 2.37 14.89
CA PRO A 96 11.89 2.34 13.93
C PRO A 96 12.22 0.89 13.55
N SER A 97 12.63 0.68 12.30
CA SER A 97 13.28 -0.57 11.88
C SER A 97 14.67 -0.70 12.52
N PHE A 98 15.21 -1.93 12.62
CA PHE A 98 16.52 -2.22 13.24
C PHE A 98 17.69 -1.37 12.71
N GLY A 99 17.64 -0.89 11.47
CA GLY A 99 18.69 -0.06 10.85
C GLY A 99 18.43 1.45 10.84
N THR A 100 17.31 1.90 11.39
CA THR A 100 16.83 3.29 11.24
C THR A 100 17.80 4.31 11.82
N ARG A 101 18.24 4.11 13.07
CA ARG A 101 19.12 5.05 13.77
C ARG A 101 20.46 5.20 13.07
N LYS A 102 21.09 4.07 12.75
CA LYS A 102 22.32 4.03 11.94
C LYS A 102 22.15 4.75 10.59
N ARG A 103 20.99 4.66 9.96
CA ARG A 103 20.71 5.34 8.68
C ARG A 103 20.44 6.84 8.88
N ALA A 104 19.82 7.24 9.98
CA ALA A 104 19.55 8.65 10.30
C ALA A 104 20.86 9.43 10.56
N GLU A 105 21.87 8.76 11.12
CA GLU A 105 23.18 9.33 11.46
C GLU A 105 24.25 9.06 10.39
N GLU A 106 23.90 8.52 9.22
CA GLU A 106 24.89 8.10 8.22
C GLU A 106 25.55 9.30 7.53
N THR A 107 26.87 9.20 7.28
CA THR A 107 27.58 10.23 6.52
C THR A 107 27.19 10.18 5.03
N PRO A 108 27.42 11.24 4.25
CA PRO A 108 27.18 11.22 2.80
C PRO A 108 27.90 10.05 2.09
N GLU A 109 29.10 9.70 2.53
CA GLU A 109 29.88 8.58 1.98
C GLU A 109 29.22 7.22 2.30
N ASP A 110 28.72 7.05 3.52
CA ASP A 110 28.01 5.83 3.91
C ASP A 110 26.64 5.69 3.22
N HIS A 111 25.96 6.83 3.00
CA HIS A 111 24.75 6.89 2.18
C HIS A 111 25.04 6.45 0.74
N GLN A 112 26.11 6.96 0.14
CA GLN A 112 26.50 6.60 -1.23
C GLN A 112 26.84 5.11 -1.32
N LYS A 113 27.64 4.57 -0.38
CA LYS A 113 27.93 3.12 -0.31
C LYS A 113 26.65 2.27 -0.19
N ARG A 114 25.62 2.76 0.51
CA ARG A 114 24.32 2.08 0.60
C ARG A 114 23.61 2.06 -0.74
N ILE A 115 23.57 3.20 -1.44
CA ILE A 115 23.01 3.29 -2.78
C ILE A 115 23.73 2.27 -3.68
N ASP A 116 25.07 2.26 -3.68
CA ASP A 116 25.86 1.36 -4.53
C ASP A 116 25.57 -0.12 -4.26
N ARG A 117 25.42 -0.51 -2.98
CA ARG A 117 25.03 -1.88 -2.60
C ARG A 117 23.65 -2.25 -3.12
N ILE A 118 22.66 -1.35 -3.02
CA ILE A 118 21.31 -1.60 -3.53
C ILE A 118 21.33 -1.68 -5.05
N SER A 119 22.06 -0.78 -5.72
CA SER A 119 22.25 -0.79 -7.16
C SER A 119 22.85 -2.10 -7.64
N GLY A 120 23.87 -2.64 -6.96
CA GLY A 120 24.42 -3.96 -7.26
C GLY A 120 23.35 -5.06 -7.22
N ALA A 121 22.51 -5.08 -6.18
CA ALA A 121 21.41 -6.04 -6.07
C ALA A 121 20.34 -5.86 -7.17
N VAL A 122 20.03 -4.62 -7.57
CA VAL A 122 19.08 -4.35 -8.65
C VAL A 122 19.67 -4.77 -10.00
N LYS A 123 20.97 -4.58 -10.23
CA LYS A 123 21.64 -5.08 -11.44
C LYS A 123 21.47 -6.59 -11.54
N THR A 124 21.72 -7.32 -10.46
CA THR A 124 21.46 -8.77 -10.40
C THR A 124 20.00 -9.10 -10.71
N ILE A 125 19.03 -8.37 -10.15
CA ILE A 125 17.61 -8.60 -10.47
C ILE A 125 17.33 -8.43 -11.96
N LEU A 126 17.91 -7.41 -12.62
CA LEU A 126 17.74 -7.17 -14.06
C LEU A 126 18.34 -8.31 -14.89
N GLU A 127 19.52 -8.80 -14.53
CA GLU A 127 20.16 -9.95 -15.19
C GLU A 127 19.30 -11.21 -15.03
N GLU A 128 18.79 -11.47 -13.84
CA GLU A 128 17.99 -12.67 -13.52
C GLU A 128 16.60 -12.68 -14.19
N ILE A 129 16.05 -11.51 -14.56
CA ILE A 129 14.83 -11.44 -15.39
C ILE A 129 15.11 -11.50 -16.90
N GLY A 130 16.39 -11.65 -17.28
CA GLY A 130 16.81 -11.80 -18.69
C GLY A 130 16.94 -10.49 -19.46
N GLU A 131 17.11 -9.35 -18.78
CA GLU A 131 17.34 -8.05 -19.44
C GLU A 131 18.82 -7.82 -19.75
N ASP A 132 19.09 -7.04 -20.80
CA ASP A 132 20.41 -6.50 -21.10
C ASP A 132 20.67 -5.24 -20.27
N VAL A 133 21.47 -5.39 -19.20
CA VAL A 133 21.83 -4.30 -18.28
C VAL A 133 22.68 -3.20 -18.93
N GLU A 134 23.30 -3.46 -20.08
CA GLU A 134 24.15 -2.49 -20.78
C GLU A 134 23.34 -1.66 -21.81
N ARG A 135 22.04 -1.95 -22.01
CA ARG A 135 21.19 -1.14 -22.90
C ARG A 135 20.99 0.26 -22.34
N GLU A 136 20.97 1.26 -23.22
CA GLU A 136 20.93 2.69 -22.88
C GLU A 136 19.91 3.03 -21.76
N GLY A 137 18.70 2.47 -21.84
CA GLY A 137 17.65 2.72 -20.86
C GLY A 137 17.88 2.14 -19.46
N LEU A 138 18.74 1.12 -19.30
CA LEU A 138 18.99 0.42 -18.03
C LEU A 138 20.30 0.78 -17.35
N LEU A 139 21.26 1.41 -18.04
CA LEU A 139 22.57 1.77 -17.48
C LEU A 139 22.46 2.41 -16.09
N ASP A 140 21.55 3.38 -15.96
CA ASP A 140 21.31 4.13 -14.72
C ASP A 140 20.12 3.60 -13.89
N THR A 141 19.40 2.59 -14.37
CA THR A 141 18.22 2.06 -13.66
C THR A 141 18.53 1.55 -12.26
N PRO A 142 19.62 0.79 -12.02
CA PRO A 142 19.98 0.37 -10.67
C PRO A 142 20.11 1.53 -9.68
N GLN A 143 20.81 2.60 -10.09
CA GLN A 143 21.02 3.80 -9.26
C GLN A 143 19.71 4.56 -9.02
N ARG A 144 18.89 4.72 -10.06
CA ARG A 144 17.57 5.36 -9.95
C ARG A 144 16.64 4.57 -9.02
N TYR A 145 16.62 3.24 -9.15
CA TYR A 145 15.81 2.37 -8.31
C TYR A 145 16.25 2.44 -6.84
N ALA A 146 17.56 2.37 -6.58
CA ALA A 146 18.12 2.47 -5.24
C ALA A 146 17.68 3.78 -4.55
N LYS A 147 17.83 4.92 -5.23
CA LYS A 147 17.38 6.22 -4.74
C LYS A 147 15.87 6.26 -4.50
N ALA A 148 15.07 5.72 -5.43
CA ALA A 148 13.61 5.66 -5.30
C ALA A 148 13.17 4.82 -4.09
N MET A 149 13.77 3.63 -3.90
CA MET A 149 13.46 2.76 -2.77
C MET A 149 13.83 3.40 -1.42
N LEU A 150 14.97 4.09 -1.36
CA LEU A 150 15.37 4.84 -0.18
C LEU A 150 14.41 6.00 0.10
N TYR A 151 13.91 6.69 -0.93
CA TYR A 151 12.89 7.73 -0.81
C TYR A 151 11.56 7.17 -0.28
N PHE A 152 11.06 6.06 -0.85
CA PHE A 152 9.82 5.41 -0.42
C PHE A 152 9.86 4.89 1.02
N THR A 153 11.04 4.78 1.62
CA THR A 153 11.26 4.30 2.99
C THR A 153 11.84 5.37 3.93
N THR A 154 11.79 6.64 3.54
CA THR A 154 12.26 7.78 4.36
C THR A 154 11.51 7.93 5.67
N GLY A 155 10.26 7.49 5.73
CA GLY A 155 9.39 7.57 6.90
C GLY A 155 9.89 6.79 8.13
N TYR A 156 10.85 5.89 7.95
CA TYR A 156 11.57 5.29 9.08
C TYR A 156 12.48 6.32 9.77
N GLN A 157 13.20 7.15 9.01
CA GLN A 157 14.19 8.11 9.50
C GLN A 157 13.60 9.45 9.93
N THR A 158 12.29 9.66 9.72
CA THR A 158 11.62 10.90 10.11
C THR A 158 11.33 10.88 11.62
N ASN A 159 11.78 11.91 12.31
CA ASN A 159 11.48 12.13 13.72
C ASN A 159 10.09 12.79 13.86
N ILE A 160 9.21 12.23 14.70
CA ILE A 160 7.86 12.79 14.86
C ILE A 160 7.92 14.19 15.48
N MET A 161 8.69 14.36 16.56
CA MET A 161 8.71 15.61 17.30
C MET A 161 9.40 16.70 16.48
N ASP A 162 10.57 16.36 15.93
CA ASP A 162 11.45 17.32 15.29
C ASP A 162 11.13 17.56 13.82
N ASP A 163 10.59 16.60 13.06
CA ASP A 163 10.34 16.79 11.63
C ASP A 163 8.85 17.01 11.31
N VAL A 164 7.98 16.29 12.01
CA VAL A 164 6.53 16.32 11.77
C VAL A 164 5.88 17.44 12.58
N ILE A 165 5.91 17.37 13.90
CA ILE A 165 5.13 18.25 14.78
C ILE A 165 5.74 19.66 14.86
N LYS A 166 7.04 19.81 15.14
CA LYS A 166 7.76 21.10 15.21
C LYS A 166 6.99 22.20 15.98
N ASN A 167 6.61 21.95 17.23
CA ASN A 167 5.88 22.91 18.08
C ASN A 167 4.53 23.40 17.52
N ALA A 168 3.94 22.73 16.53
CA ALA A 168 2.65 23.12 15.95
C ALA A 168 1.45 22.55 16.72
N VAL A 169 1.57 22.51 18.05
CA VAL A 169 0.49 22.16 18.98
C VAL A 169 0.10 23.44 19.70
N PHE A 170 -1.17 23.79 19.62
CA PHE A 170 -1.71 25.05 20.13
C PHE A 170 -2.77 24.76 21.18
N GLU A 171 -2.87 25.62 22.19
CA GLU A 171 -3.98 25.58 23.12
C GLU A 171 -5.12 26.43 22.58
N GLU A 172 -6.25 25.79 22.32
CA GLU A 172 -7.47 26.43 21.81
C GLU A 172 -8.65 25.84 22.58
N ASP A 173 -9.60 26.68 22.98
CA ASP A 173 -10.83 26.24 23.66
C ASP A 173 -11.83 25.67 22.64
N HIS A 174 -11.40 24.62 21.94
CA HIS A 174 -12.19 23.92 20.94
C HIS A 174 -12.39 22.46 21.36
N ASN A 175 -13.64 22.04 21.46
CA ASN A 175 -14.06 20.70 21.91
C ASN A 175 -14.96 19.98 20.89
N GLU A 176 -15.02 20.46 19.66
CA GLU A 176 -15.78 19.86 18.57
C GLU A 176 -14.89 19.02 17.65
N MET A 177 -15.52 18.25 16.75
CA MET A 177 -14.81 17.35 15.84
C MET A 177 -14.06 18.12 14.76
N VAL A 178 -12.74 17.90 14.67
CA VAL A 178 -11.89 18.38 13.58
C VAL A 178 -11.63 17.24 12.61
N ILE A 179 -11.88 17.46 11.32
CA ILE A 179 -11.65 16.48 10.26
C ILE A 179 -10.73 17.06 9.18
N VAL A 180 -9.68 16.33 8.84
CA VAL A 180 -8.92 16.51 7.60
C VAL A 180 -9.09 15.26 6.76
N ARG A 181 -9.73 15.42 5.60
CA ARG A 181 -10.08 14.34 4.69
C ARG A 181 -9.38 14.47 3.35
N ASP A 182 -9.37 13.38 2.58
CA ASP A 182 -8.83 13.34 1.23
C ASP A 182 -7.31 13.61 1.20
N ILE A 183 -6.59 13.16 2.23
CA ILE A 183 -5.13 13.20 2.26
C ILE A 183 -4.61 12.06 1.38
N GLU A 184 -4.05 12.40 0.22
CA GLU A 184 -3.43 11.40 -0.65
C GLU A 184 -2.19 10.78 0.00
N ILE A 185 -2.07 9.47 -0.09
CA ILE A 185 -0.91 8.73 0.41
C ILE A 185 -0.43 7.70 -0.61
N TYR A 186 0.87 7.44 -0.56
CA TYR A 186 1.55 6.38 -1.30
C TYR A 186 2.39 5.56 -0.34
N SER A 187 2.24 4.24 -0.38
CA SER A 187 2.99 3.32 0.46
C SER A 187 3.40 2.07 -0.32
N LEU A 188 4.24 1.23 0.27
CA LEU A 188 4.70 -0.03 -0.32
C LEU A 188 4.16 -1.21 0.48
N CYS A 189 3.52 -2.16 -0.20
CA CYS A 189 3.08 -3.41 0.41
C CYS A 189 4.31 -4.22 0.83
N GLU A 190 4.46 -4.52 2.12
CA GLU A 190 5.65 -5.22 2.62
C GLU A 190 5.81 -6.64 2.07
N HIS A 191 4.72 -7.28 1.66
CA HIS A 191 4.74 -8.65 1.11
C HIS A 191 5.34 -8.73 -0.29
N HIS A 192 5.27 -7.65 -1.06
CA HIS A 192 5.60 -7.67 -2.50
C HIS A 192 6.51 -6.52 -2.94
N LEU A 193 6.77 -5.54 -2.07
CA LEU A 193 7.46 -4.30 -2.39
C LEU A 193 6.82 -3.52 -3.56
N VAL A 194 5.51 -3.69 -3.71
CA VAL A 194 4.70 -3.09 -4.77
C VAL A 194 3.80 -2.00 -4.15
N PRO A 195 3.59 -0.86 -4.82
CA PRO A 195 2.81 0.23 -4.26
C PRO A 195 1.36 -0.11 -3.93
N PHE A 196 0.86 0.51 -2.87
CA PHE A 196 -0.57 0.78 -2.71
C PHE A 196 -0.74 2.26 -2.41
N PHE A 197 -1.82 2.85 -2.91
CA PHE A 197 -2.04 4.28 -2.83
C PHE A 197 -3.53 4.56 -2.70
N GLY A 198 -3.86 5.72 -2.14
CA GLY A 198 -5.23 6.06 -1.84
C GLY A 198 -5.35 7.29 -0.97
N LYS A 199 -6.40 7.33 -0.16
CA LYS A 199 -6.73 8.48 0.67
C LYS A 199 -6.83 8.09 2.14
N VAL A 200 -6.31 8.96 2.99
CA VAL A 200 -6.50 8.94 4.44
C VAL A 200 -7.46 10.04 4.83
N HIS A 201 -8.33 9.71 5.77
CA HIS A 201 -9.24 10.62 6.43
C HIS A 201 -8.98 10.55 7.93
N ILE A 202 -8.67 11.69 8.54
CA ILE A 202 -8.31 11.78 9.95
C ILE A 202 -9.31 12.70 10.65
N GLY A 203 -9.93 12.21 11.72
CA GLY A 203 -10.77 12.98 12.62
C GLY A 203 -10.25 12.90 14.05
N TYR A 204 -10.38 13.96 14.82
CA TYR A 204 -10.15 13.93 16.27
C TYR A 204 -11.06 14.93 16.99
N ILE A 205 -11.32 14.68 18.28
CA ILE A 205 -12.02 15.63 19.16
C ILE A 205 -10.99 16.14 20.16
N PRO A 206 -10.58 17.43 20.08
CA PRO A 206 -9.52 17.96 20.92
C PRO A 206 -9.88 17.92 22.40
N ASN A 207 -8.85 17.94 23.24
CA ASN A 207 -8.97 18.22 24.67
C ASN A 207 -8.05 19.41 24.99
N LYS A 208 -8.52 20.62 24.67
CA LYS A 208 -7.79 21.91 24.76
C LYS A 208 -6.58 22.06 23.83
N LYS A 209 -6.04 20.97 23.28
CA LYS A 209 -4.89 20.98 22.35
C LYS A 209 -5.31 20.67 20.93
N VAL A 210 -4.99 21.57 20.01
CA VAL A 210 -5.16 21.39 18.56
C VAL A 210 -3.81 21.30 17.87
N ILE A 211 -3.80 20.72 16.67
CA ILE A 211 -2.59 20.60 15.85
C ILE A 211 -2.76 21.37 14.54
N GLY A 212 -1.67 21.95 14.04
CA GLY A 212 -1.67 22.54 12.70
C GLY A 212 -2.10 21.50 11.66
N LEU A 213 -3.11 21.83 10.83
CA LEU A 213 -3.75 20.88 9.91
C LEU A 213 -2.77 20.16 8.97
N SER A 214 -1.75 20.88 8.50
CA SER A 214 -0.70 20.31 7.63
C SER A 214 0.11 19.20 8.29
N LYS A 215 0.13 19.12 9.63
CA LYS A 215 0.86 18.09 10.37
C LYS A 215 0.16 16.75 10.33
N LEU A 216 -1.17 16.72 10.20
CA LEU A 216 -1.92 15.47 10.01
C LEU A 216 -1.54 14.78 8.69
N ALA A 217 -1.41 15.56 7.62
CA ALA A 217 -0.92 15.06 6.34
C ALA A 217 0.54 14.57 6.43
N ARG A 218 1.43 15.34 7.08
CA ARG A 218 2.83 14.93 7.29
C ARG A 218 2.95 13.66 8.14
N LEU A 219 2.11 13.49 9.15
CA LEU A 219 2.07 12.30 9.99
C LEU A 219 1.64 11.08 9.18
N ALA A 220 0.60 11.22 8.35
CA ALA A 220 0.15 10.16 7.44
C ALA A 220 1.26 9.78 6.44
N GLU A 221 1.89 10.76 5.80
CA GLU A 221 2.98 10.56 4.85
C GLU A 221 4.17 9.85 5.49
N MET A 222 4.56 10.26 6.71
CA MET A 222 5.65 9.64 7.45
C MET A 222 5.43 8.13 7.66
N TYR A 223 4.23 7.71 8.06
CA TYR A 223 3.96 6.28 8.21
C TYR A 223 3.77 5.57 6.87
N ALA A 224 3.24 6.26 5.85
CA ALA A 224 3.05 5.71 4.51
C ALA A 224 4.39 5.46 3.80
N ARG A 225 5.42 6.28 4.05
CA ARG A 225 6.79 6.11 3.53
C ARG A 225 7.59 5.03 4.26
N ARG A 226 6.99 3.84 4.37
CA ARG A 226 7.53 2.62 4.97
C ARG A 226 7.04 1.41 4.18
N LEU A 227 7.59 0.24 4.49
CA LEU A 227 6.96 -1.02 4.10
C LEU A 227 5.80 -1.28 5.06
N GLN A 228 4.62 -1.54 4.50
CA GLN A 228 3.38 -1.49 5.26
C GLN A 228 2.39 -2.60 4.93
N VAL A 229 1.50 -2.78 5.90
CA VAL A 229 0.16 -3.37 5.74
C VAL A 229 -0.85 -2.28 6.09
N GLN A 230 -1.94 -2.14 5.33
CA GLN A 230 -2.85 -0.99 5.43
C GLN A 230 -3.51 -0.87 6.82
N GLU A 231 -3.81 -2.01 7.45
CA GLU A 231 -4.33 -2.12 8.81
C GLU A 231 -3.36 -1.53 9.84
N ARG A 232 -2.06 -1.82 9.67
CA ARG A 232 -1.00 -1.30 10.54
C ARG A 232 -0.82 0.19 10.35
N LEU A 233 -0.77 0.65 9.10
CA LEU A 233 -0.69 2.07 8.75
C LEU A 233 -1.83 2.87 9.40
N SER A 234 -3.07 2.39 9.27
CA SER A 234 -4.25 3.03 9.87
C SER A 234 -4.14 3.14 11.39
N LYS A 235 -3.68 2.07 12.03
CA LYS A 235 -3.52 2.01 13.48
C LYS A 235 -2.39 2.92 13.97
N GLN A 236 -1.25 2.96 13.28
CA GLN A 236 -0.11 3.80 13.63
C GLN A 236 -0.46 5.28 13.62
N ILE A 237 -1.12 5.77 12.57
CA ILE A 237 -1.53 7.18 12.47
C ILE A 237 -2.45 7.55 13.64
N ALA A 238 -3.47 6.73 13.91
CA ALA A 238 -4.43 6.99 14.98
C ALA A 238 -3.76 7.02 16.36
N MET A 239 -2.90 6.03 16.63
CA MET A 239 -2.22 5.90 17.91
C MET A 239 -1.18 7.00 18.14
N ALA A 240 -0.42 7.37 17.11
CA ALA A 240 0.53 8.48 17.19
C ALA A 240 -0.18 9.80 17.51
N LEU A 241 -1.29 10.10 16.82
CA LEU A 241 -2.07 11.31 17.10
C LEU A 241 -2.65 11.29 18.51
N GLN A 242 -3.15 10.13 18.95
CA GLN A 242 -3.64 9.95 20.32
C GLN A 242 -2.53 10.22 21.34
N ASP A 243 -1.30 9.80 21.09
CA ASP A 243 -0.18 10.00 22.00
C ASP A 243 0.33 11.45 22.03
N ILE A 244 0.40 12.10 20.88
CA ILE A 244 0.93 13.47 20.77
C ILE A 244 -0.04 14.49 21.36
N LEU A 245 -1.34 14.40 21.02
CA LEU A 245 -2.32 15.42 21.41
C LEU A 245 -3.12 15.06 22.67
N LYS A 246 -3.14 13.77 23.06
CA LYS A 246 -4.04 13.24 24.09
C LYS A 246 -5.49 13.76 23.95
N PRO A 247 -6.09 13.67 22.73
CA PRO A 247 -7.46 14.13 22.48
C PRO A 247 -8.48 13.22 23.15
N MET A 248 -9.75 13.64 23.19
CA MET A 248 -10.86 12.81 23.66
C MET A 248 -11.05 11.55 22.80
N GLY A 249 -10.63 11.59 21.54
CA GLY A 249 -10.55 10.44 20.67
C GLY A 249 -10.03 10.79 19.28
N VAL A 250 -9.71 9.76 18.52
CA VAL A 250 -9.17 9.83 17.16
C VAL A 250 -9.86 8.79 16.27
N ALA A 251 -10.16 9.17 15.04
CA ALA A 251 -10.59 8.29 13.97
C ALA A 251 -9.67 8.42 12.76
N VAL A 252 -9.26 7.29 12.21
CA VAL A 252 -8.54 7.22 10.93
C VAL A 252 -9.25 6.23 10.04
N VAL A 253 -9.55 6.63 8.80
CA VAL A 253 -10.06 5.76 7.73
C VAL A 253 -9.12 5.88 6.55
N ILE A 254 -8.71 4.74 5.99
CA ILE A 254 -7.89 4.68 4.77
C ILE A 254 -8.66 3.88 3.73
N GLU A 255 -8.82 4.46 2.54
CA GLU A 255 -9.30 3.77 1.35
C GLU A 255 -8.16 3.73 0.33
N ALA A 256 -7.70 2.54 -0.06
CA ALA A 256 -6.56 2.42 -0.97
C ALA A 256 -6.72 1.27 -1.98
N THR A 257 -6.05 1.46 -3.11
CA THR A 257 -5.91 0.46 -4.18
C THR A 257 -4.54 -0.19 -4.07
N HIS A 258 -4.50 -1.52 -4.14
CA HIS A 258 -3.27 -2.30 -4.00
C HIS A 258 -2.80 -2.81 -5.35
N MET A 259 -1.64 -2.35 -5.85
CA MET A 259 -1.14 -2.80 -7.15
C MET A 259 -0.83 -4.30 -7.15
N CYS A 260 -0.52 -4.90 -5.99
CA CYS A 260 -0.36 -6.35 -5.88
C CYS A 260 -1.64 -7.16 -6.18
N MET A 261 -2.84 -6.54 -6.11
CA MET A 261 -4.12 -7.13 -6.50
C MET A 261 -4.56 -6.71 -7.91
N VAL A 262 -4.08 -5.57 -8.39
CA VAL A 262 -4.52 -4.95 -9.66
C VAL A 262 -3.65 -5.36 -10.84
N SER A 263 -2.32 -5.24 -10.73
CA SER A 263 -1.41 -5.48 -11.85
C SER A 263 -0.94 -6.93 -11.98
N ARG A 264 -1.08 -7.73 -10.93
CA ARG A 264 -0.67 -9.14 -10.88
C ARG A 264 -1.63 -10.00 -10.06
N GLY A 265 -1.40 -11.30 -10.04
CA GLY A 265 -2.20 -12.25 -9.28
C GLY A 265 -3.66 -12.29 -9.78
N ILE A 266 -4.60 -11.87 -8.93
CA ILE A 266 -6.04 -11.95 -9.22
C ILE A 266 -6.59 -10.84 -10.15
N GLN A 267 -5.80 -9.79 -10.39
CA GLN A 267 -6.06 -8.71 -11.36
C GLN A 267 -7.45 -8.05 -11.24
N LYS A 268 -7.82 -7.58 -10.05
CA LYS A 268 -9.12 -6.91 -9.80
C LYS A 268 -8.98 -5.40 -9.80
N THR A 269 -9.05 -4.80 -10.99
CA THR A 269 -8.83 -3.37 -11.24
C THR A 269 -9.80 -2.43 -10.52
N GLY A 270 -11.02 -2.88 -10.21
CA GLY A 270 -12.02 -2.10 -9.46
C GLY A 270 -12.00 -2.30 -7.95
N SER A 271 -11.06 -3.08 -7.42
CA SER A 271 -11.02 -3.39 -5.98
C SER A 271 -10.37 -2.26 -5.19
N SER A 272 -11.06 -1.74 -4.17
CA SER A 272 -10.48 -0.91 -3.13
C SER A 272 -10.61 -1.58 -1.76
N THR A 273 -9.65 -1.29 -0.87
CA THR A 273 -9.64 -1.79 0.50
C THR A 273 -9.84 -0.63 1.45
N ILE A 274 -10.82 -0.75 2.35
CA ILE A 274 -11.09 0.25 3.39
C ILE A 274 -10.70 -0.33 4.75
N THR A 275 -9.87 0.40 5.48
CA THR A 275 -9.47 0.09 6.86
C THR A 275 -9.78 1.26 7.76
N SER A 276 -10.06 1.00 9.04
CA SER A 276 -10.30 2.06 10.01
C SER A 276 -9.74 1.75 11.39
N SER A 277 -9.39 2.81 12.13
CA SER A 277 -8.93 2.74 13.52
C SER A 277 -9.62 3.82 14.33
N MET A 278 -10.39 3.39 15.35
CA MET A 278 -11.19 4.27 16.21
C MET A 278 -10.71 4.18 17.67
N LEU A 279 -10.34 5.33 18.23
CA LEU A 279 -9.82 5.50 19.59
C LEU A 279 -10.69 6.49 20.39
N GLY A 280 -10.70 6.34 21.71
CA GLY A 280 -11.45 7.22 22.61
C GLY A 280 -12.94 7.31 22.27
N CYS A 281 -13.49 8.53 22.29
CA CYS A 281 -14.90 8.82 22.03
C CYS A 281 -15.44 8.32 20.67
N PHE A 282 -14.59 8.17 19.64
CA PHE A 282 -15.00 7.63 18.33
C PHE A 282 -15.37 6.14 18.37
N ARG A 283 -15.13 5.44 19.50
CA ARG A 283 -15.66 4.09 19.70
C ARG A 283 -17.17 4.10 19.97
N ALA A 284 -17.73 5.19 20.49
CA ALA A 284 -19.17 5.33 20.67
C ALA A 284 -19.88 5.50 19.32
N HIS A 285 -21.10 4.93 19.21
CA HIS A 285 -21.84 4.88 17.95
C HIS A 285 -22.08 6.27 17.35
N LYS A 286 -22.63 7.21 18.12
CA LYS A 286 -23.04 8.54 17.64
C LYS A 286 -21.88 9.33 17.04
N THR A 287 -20.76 9.44 17.75
CA THR A 287 -19.56 10.15 17.27
C THR A 287 -18.95 9.50 16.04
N ARG A 288 -18.94 8.15 16.00
CA ARG A 288 -18.45 7.42 14.83
C ARG A 288 -19.31 7.66 13.59
N GLU A 289 -20.63 7.62 13.77
CA GLU A 289 -21.60 7.82 12.70
C GLU A 289 -21.53 9.23 12.15
N GLU A 290 -21.40 10.24 13.00
CA GLU A 290 -21.19 11.63 12.60
C GLU A 290 -19.93 11.76 11.72
N PHE A 291 -18.80 11.22 12.18
CA PHE A 291 -17.54 11.23 11.42
C PHE A 291 -17.69 10.59 10.04
N LEU A 292 -18.21 9.35 9.98
CA LEU A 292 -18.38 8.62 8.71
C LEU A 292 -19.36 9.33 7.76
N THR A 293 -20.40 9.96 8.30
CA THR A 293 -21.36 10.76 7.52
C THR A 293 -20.70 11.99 6.92
N LEU A 294 -19.85 12.68 7.70
CA LEU A 294 -19.11 13.86 7.23
C LEU A 294 -18.07 13.51 6.17
N LEU A 295 -17.48 12.29 6.20
CA LEU A 295 -16.60 11.81 5.14
C LEU A 295 -17.31 11.63 3.79
N ASN A 296 -18.59 11.27 3.81
CA ASN A 296 -19.39 11.03 2.61
C ASN A 296 -20.00 12.32 2.01
N ARG A 297 -19.95 13.46 2.72
CA ARG A 297 -20.45 14.73 2.18
C ARG A 297 -19.57 15.22 1.03
N GLY A 298 -20.11 15.26 -0.19
CA GLY A 298 -19.42 15.77 -1.37
C GLY A 298 -18.68 14.72 -2.22
N ARG A 299 -19.02 13.44 -2.07
CA ARG A 299 -18.82 12.42 -3.12
C ARG A 299 -20.04 12.38 -4.05
#